data_AF-A0A951WUG5-F1
#
_entry.id   AF-A0A951WUG5-F1
#
_cell.length_a   1.000
_cell.length_b   1.000
_cell.length_c   1.000
_cell.angle_alpha   90.00
_cell.angle_beta   90.00
_cell.angle_gamma   90.00
#
_symmetry.space_group_name_H-M   'P 1'
#
loop_
_entity.id
_entity.type
_entity.pdbx_description
1 polymer ?
#
loop_
_entity_poly.entity_id
_entity_poly.type
_entity_poly.pdbx_seq_one_letter_code
_entity_poly.pdbx_strand_id
1 'polypeptide(L)'
;MSSENPSPSGHASHIRQRQRPAIRANSQVSSLQIMFAVVLAVGLLLTVNFSARIAQGRPLQEAYELVQLEIAQLETEQADLLAERDYSLSDFYVENWARGRGKMIRPGDKLFVPIPSRDSATPTPVPYETGEFDSGVDQPQTWEMWWSLFFDGPPPLPRE
;
A
#
# COMPACT_ATOMS: atom_id res chain seq x y z
N MET A 1 101.16 63.47 -9.19
CA MET A 1 101.29 62.31 -8.29
C MET A 1 99.95 61.62 -8.20
N SER A 2 100.02 60.30 -8.32
CA SER A 2 98.99 59.27 -8.22
C SER A 2 97.92 59.49 -7.14
N SER A 3 96.68 59.08 -7.40
CA SER A 3 96.28 57.69 -7.12
C SER A 3 94.85 57.39 -7.57
N GLU A 4 94.64 56.10 -7.74
CA GLU A 4 93.62 55.39 -8.51
C GLU A 4 92.69 54.60 -7.55
N ASN A 5 91.37 54.63 -7.82
CA ASN A 5 90.30 53.63 -7.47
C ASN A 5 89.99 53.36 -5.96
N PRO A 6 89.03 52.49 -5.48
CA PRO A 6 87.77 51.80 -5.89
C PRO A 6 86.37 52.38 -6.20
N SER A 7 85.59 51.65 -7.00
CA SER A 7 84.11 51.52 -6.95
C SER A 7 83.59 50.72 -5.73
N PRO A 8 82.30 50.80 -5.32
CA PRO A 8 81.41 49.67 -5.65
C PRO A 8 79.92 50.00 -5.93
N SER A 9 79.37 49.21 -6.84
CA SER A 9 77.96 48.86 -7.12
C SER A 9 76.90 49.09 -6.03
N GLY A 10 75.86 49.86 -6.39
CA GLY A 10 74.56 49.88 -5.73
C GLY A 10 73.44 49.60 -6.75
N HIS A 11 72.96 48.36 -6.79
CA HIS A 11 71.76 47.96 -7.54
C HIS A 11 70.52 48.62 -6.94
N ALA A 12 69.98 49.65 -7.60
CA ALA A 12 68.66 50.20 -7.30
C ALA A 12 67.63 49.61 -8.28
N SER A 13 66.94 48.59 -7.78
CA SER A 13 65.74 47.99 -8.36
C SER A 13 64.60 49.00 -8.39
N HIS A 14 64.40 49.69 -9.51
CA HIS A 14 63.17 50.43 -9.74
C HIS A 14 62.08 49.47 -10.24
N ILE A 15 61.35 48.97 -9.24
CA ILE A 15 60.14 48.17 -9.36
C ILE A 15 59.19 48.83 -10.37
N ARG A 16 58.85 48.02 -11.37
CA ARG A 16 57.86 48.29 -12.41
C ARG A 16 56.49 48.60 -11.77
N GLN A 17 56.17 49.88 -11.60
CA GLN A 17 54.87 50.31 -11.11
C GLN A 17 53.84 50.20 -12.24
N ARG A 18 53.29 49.00 -12.43
CA ARG A 18 52.08 48.81 -13.23
C ARG A 18 50.92 49.44 -12.47
N GLN A 19 50.60 50.69 -12.80
CA GLN A 19 49.33 51.30 -12.41
C GLN A 19 48.20 50.48 -13.03
N ARG A 20 47.55 49.63 -12.22
CA ARG A 20 46.28 49.00 -12.57
C ARG A 20 45.19 50.03 -12.32
N PRO A 21 44.41 50.47 -13.33
CA PRO A 21 43.27 51.32 -13.06
C PRO A 21 42.23 50.51 -12.26
N ALA A 22 41.85 51.03 -11.11
CA ALA A 22 40.71 50.54 -10.36
C ALA A 22 39.43 50.96 -11.10
N ILE A 23 38.89 50.07 -11.93
CA ILE A 23 37.56 50.27 -12.52
C ILE A 23 36.54 49.97 -11.41
N ARG A 24 36.21 51.01 -10.63
CA ARG A 24 35.01 50.98 -9.79
C ARG A 24 33.81 51.17 -10.72
N ALA A 25 33.24 50.07 -11.18
CA ALA A 25 31.96 50.08 -11.86
C ALA A 25 30.89 50.46 -10.82
N ASN A 26 30.58 51.75 -10.75
CA ASN A 26 29.44 52.25 -10.02
C ASN A 26 28.18 51.82 -10.80
N SER A 27 27.65 50.64 -10.51
CA SER A 27 26.39 50.18 -11.08
C SER A 27 25.26 50.98 -10.44
N GLN A 28 24.97 52.16 -11.01
CA GLN A 28 23.72 52.85 -10.75
C GLN A 28 22.61 51.98 -11.34
N VAL A 29 22.01 51.15 -10.49
CA VAL A 29 20.80 50.40 -10.81
C VAL A 29 19.77 51.41 -11.27
N SER A 30 19.39 51.34 -12.55
CA SER A 30 18.39 52.23 -13.12
C SER A 30 17.07 52.01 -12.39
N SER A 31 16.35 53.09 -12.06
CA SER A 31 15.04 53.00 -11.39
C SER A 31 14.07 52.06 -12.12
N LEU A 32 14.21 51.93 -13.45
CA LEU A 32 13.44 50.99 -14.26
C LEU A 32 13.81 49.52 -13.99
N GLN A 33 15.09 49.21 -13.77
CA GLN A 33 15.54 47.86 -13.37
C GLN A 33 15.02 47.50 -11.98
N ILE A 34 15.01 48.46 -11.05
CA ILE A 34 14.46 48.26 -9.71
C ILE A 34 12.95 47.97 -9.82
N MET A 35 12.22 48.76 -10.63
CA MET A 35 10.79 48.55 -10.83
C MET A 35 10.48 47.19 -11.46
N PHE A 36 11.27 46.78 -12.46
CA PHE A 36 11.14 45.47 -13.09
C PHE A 36 11.43 44.35 -12.09
N ALA A 37 12.48 44.46 -11.29
CA ALA A 37 12.81 43.50 -10.24
C ALA A 37 11.70 43.40 -9.18
N VAL A 38 11.07 44.52 -8.80
CA VAL A 38 9.93 44.54 -7.87
C VAL A 38 8.73 43.82 -8.45
N VAL A 39 8.35 44.11 -9.71
CA VAL A 39 7.23 43.42 -10.37
C VAL A 39 7.48 41.93 -10.48
N LEU A 40 8.72 41.54 -10.83
CA LEU A 40 9.12 40.13 -10.94
C LEU A 40 9.10 39.44 -9.57
N ALA A 41 9.60 40.10 -8.52
CA ALA A 41 9.56 39.59 -7.15
C ALA A 41 8.12 39.41 -6.65
N VAL A 42 7.25 40.40 -6.88
CA VAL A 42 5.83 40.32 -6.50
C VAL A 42 5.11 39.22 -7.28
N GLY A 43 5.35 39.11 -8.58
CA GLY A 43 4.79 38.04 -9.43
C GLY A 43 5.22 36.65 -8.98
N LEU A 44 6.50 36.47 -8.64
CA LEU A 44 7.02 35.21 -8.11
C LEU A 44 6.39 34.88 -6.74
N LEU A 45 6.27 35.87 -5.86
CA LEU A 45 5.68 35.72 -4.54
C LEU A 45 4.19 35.32 -4.63
N LEU A 46 3.44 35.96 -5.53
CA LEU A 46 2.05 35.62 -5.82
C LEU A 46 1.91 34.19 -6.37
N THR A 47 2.80 33.78 -7.29
CA THR A 47 2.76 32.43 -7.90
C THR A 47 2.97 31.34 -6.85
N VAL A 48 3.92 31.53 -5.92
CA VAL A 48 4.17 30.61 -4.81
C VAL A 48 3.00 30.61 -3.82
N ASN A 49 2.47 31.79 -3.45
CA ASN A 49 1.34 31.90 -2.52
C ASN A 49 0.06 31.25 -3.09
N PHE A 50 -0.18 31.39 -4.40
CA PHE A 50 -1.34 30.81 -5.05
C PHE A 50 -1.23 29.28 -5.15
N SER A 51 -0.03 28.75 -5.42
CA SER A 51 0.23 27.31 -5.36
C SER A 51 -0.01 26.73 -3.96
N ALA A 52 0.41 27.44 -2.91
CA ALA A 52 0.21 27.00 -1.52
C ALA A 52 -1.28 26.97 -1.12
N ARG A 53 -2.08 27.95 -1.56
CA ARG A 53 -3.52 27.98 -1.30
C ARG A 53 -4.30 26.86 -2.00
N ILE A 54 -3.94 26.51 -3.24
CA ILE A 54 -4.57 25.40 -3.96
C ILE A 54 -4.22 24.06 -3.31
N ALA A 55 -2.99 23.92 -2.80
CA ALA A 55 -2.55 22.71 -2.12
C ALA A 55 -3.22 22.47 -0.75
N GLN A 56 -3.71 23.53 -0.08
CA GLN A 56 -4.37 23.41 1.23
C GLN A 56 -5.83 22.91 1.16
N GLY A 57 -6.50 23.02 0.01
CA GLY A 57 -7.89 22.57 -0.15
C GLY A 57 -8.05 21.07 -0.41
N ARG A 58 -7.04 20.42 -1.00
CA ARG A 58 -7.06 18.98 -1.30
C ARG A 58 -7.02 18.05 -0.08
N PRO A 59 -6.14 18.27 0.93
CA PRO A 59 -6.06 17.34 2.07
C PRO A 59 -7.34 17.32 2.91
N LEU A 60 -8.11 18.40 2.93
CA LEU A 60 -9.36 18.44 3.69
C LEU A 60 -10.48 17.62 3.04
N GLN A 61 -10.57 17.64 1.71
CA GLN A 61 -11.55 16.85 0.97
C GLN A 61 -11.24 15.36 1.06
N GLU A 62 -9.97 14.99 0.91
CA GLU A 62 -9.50 13.59 1.06
C GLU A 62 -9.76 13.08 2.49
N ALA A 63 -9.46 13.89 3.52
CA ALA A 63 -9.76 13.53 4.90
C ALA A 63 -11.26 13.36 5.16
N TYR A 64 -12.09 14.23 4.58
CA TYR A 64 -13.54 14.12 4.69
C TYR A 64 -14.07 12.83 4.05
N GLU A 65 -13.59 12.50 2.85
CA GLU A 65 -13.99 11.27 2.15
C GLU A 65 -13.58 10.01 2.90
N LEU A 66 -12.39 9.99 3.49
CA LEU A 66 -11.92 8.88 4.35
C LEU A 66 -12.81 8.70 5.58
N VAL A 67 -13.13 9.78 6.28
CA VAL A 67 -14.00 9.71 7.46
C VAL A 67 -15.41 9.25 7.09
N GLN A 68 -15.95 9.71 5.95
CA GLN A 68 -17.28 9.28 5.50
C GLN A 68 -17.30 7.80 5.12
N LEU A 69 -16.24 7.29 4.50
CA LEU A 69 -16.12 5.87 4.22
C LEU A 69 -16.08 5.04 5.51
N GLU A 70 -15.33 5.49 6.51
CA GLU A 70 -15.22 4.82 7.81
C GLU A 70 -16.56 4.81 8.55
N ILE A 71 -17.30 5.92 8.54
CA ILE A 71 -18.66 5.98 9.10
C ILE A 71 -19.58 4.95 8.42
N ALA A 72 -19.58 4.91 7.09
CA ALA A 72 -20.43 3.96 6.34
C ALA A 72 -20.09 2.49 6.65
N GLN A 73 -18.81 2.18 6.83
CA GLN A 73 -18.37 0.84 7.24
C GLN A 73 -18.86 0.50 8.66
N LEU A 74 -18.67 1.42 9.61
CA LEU A 74 -19.08 1.22 11.00
C LEU A 74 -20.60 1.10 11.16
N GLU A 75 -21.38 1.86 10.38
CA GLU A 75 -22.84 1.74 10.38
C GLU A 75 -23.30 0.37 9.86
N THR A 76 -22.62 -0.15 8.83
CA THR A 76 -22.89 -1.48 8.30
C THR A 76 -22.56 -2.56 9.34
N GLU A 77 -21.38 -2.48 9.95
CA GLU A 77 -20.96 -3.42 11.00
C GLU A 77 -21.90 -3.37 12.21
N GLN A 78 -22.32 -2.17 12.61
CA GLN A 78 -23.28 -2.00 13.69
C GLN A 78 -24.62 -2.69 13.36
N ALA A 79 -25.13 -2.52 12.13
CA ALA A 79 -26.38 -3.14 11.72
C ALA A 79 -26.29 -4.67 11.77
N ASP A 80 -25.19 -5.24 11.30
CA ASP A 80 -24.94 -6.69 11.34
C ASP A 80 -24.84 -7.21 12.77
N LEU A 81 -24.10 -6.53 13.64
CA LEU A 81 -23.96 -6.89 15.05
C LEU A 81 -25.29 -6.79 15.81
N LEU A 82 -26.12 -5.79 15.49
CA LEU A 82 -27.46 -5.68 16.06
C LEU A 82 -28.36 -6.82 15.62
N ALA A 83 -28.31 -7.20 14.34
CA ALA A 83 -29.07 -8.33 13.82
C ALA A 83 -28.67 -9.66 14.48
N GLU A 84 -27.37 -9.92 14.65
CA GLU A 84 -26.88 -11.13 15.32
C GLU A 84 -27.27 -11.15 16.81
N ARG A 85 -27.19 -10.00 17.48
CA ARG A 85 -27.62 -9.86 18.87
C ARG A 85 -29.12 -10.13 19.00
N ASP A 86 -29.95 -9.56 18.13
CA ASP A 86 -31.40 -9.74 18.18
C ASP A 86 -31.81 -11.18 17.85
N TYR A 87 -31.12 -11.82 16.89
CA TYR A 87 -31.29 -13.24 16.62
C TYR A 87 -30.95 -14.09 17.85
N SER A 88 -29.80 -13.84 18.48
CA SER A 88 -29.34 -14.58 19.66
C SER A 88 -30.28 -14.43 20.87
N LEU A 89 -30.96 -13.29 21.00
CA LEU A 89 -31.96 -13.04 22.06
C LEU A 89 -33.35 -13.58 21.72
N SER A 90 -33.59 -14.03 20.48
CA SER A 90 -34.91 -14.49 20.04
C SER A 90 -35.25 -15.89 20.58
N ASP A 91 -36.55 -16.14 20.78
CA ASP A 91 -37.07 -17.47 21.11
C ASP A 91 -36.72 -18.52 20.04
N PHE A 92 -36.60 -18.08 18.78
CA PHE A 92 -36.21 -18.96 17.67
C PHE A 92 -34.80 -19.53 17.86
N TYR A 93 -33.85 -18.72 18.33
CA TYR A 93 -32.50 -19.19 18.65
C TYR A 93 -32.53 -20.24 19.76
N VAL A 94 -33.28 -19.97 20.83
CA VAL A 94 -33.46 -20.91 21.96
C VAL A 94 -34.06 -22.23 21.47
N GLU A 95 -35.08 -22.17 20.63
CA GLU A 95 -35.75 -23.33 20.06
C GLU A 95 -34.82 -24.15 19.15
N ASN A 96 -34.04 -23.49 18.30
CA ASN A 96 -33.09 -24.14 17.41
C ASN A 96 -31.97 -24.82 18.20
N TRP A 97 -31.44 -24.13 19.23
CA TRP A 97 -30.45 -24.72 20.14
C TRP A 97 -31.03 -25.91 20.90
N ALA A 98 -32.24 -25.78 21.44
CA ALA A 98 -32.92 -26.80 22.24
C ALA A 98 -33.10 -28.09 21.43
N ARG A 99 -33.56 -28.02 20.18
CA ARG A 99 -33.73 -29.21 19.33
C ARG A 99 -32.41 -29.74 18.77
N GLY A 100 -31.54 -28.85 18.30
CA GLY A 100 -30.31 -29.23 17.61
C GLY A 100 -29.27 -29.81 18.57
N ARG A 101 -28.88 -29.03 19.58
CA ARG A 101 -27.79 -29.35 20.52
C ARG A 101 -28.31 -29.88 21.85
N GLY A 102 -29.35 -29.25 22.40
CA GLY A 102 -29.92 -29.63 23.69
C GLY A 102 -30.67 -30.97 23.66
N LYS A 103 -31.08 -31.45 22.48
CA LYS A 103 -31.96 -32.62 22.29
C LYS A 103 -33.22 -32.56 23.16
N MET A 104 -33.66 -31.34 23.47
CA MET A 104 -34.83 -31.06 24.27
C MET A 104 -36.09 -31.12 23.39
N ILE A 105 -37.19 -31.54 23.99
CA ILE A 105 -38.51 -31.66 23.35
C ILE A 105 -39.49 -30.70 24.03
N ARG A 106 -40.49 -30.20 23.31
CA ARG A 106 -41.54 -29.38 23.93
C ARG A 106 -42.52 -30.23 24.73
N PRO A 107 -43.17 -29.67 25.76
CA PRO A 107 -44.29 -30.34 26.41
C PRO A 107 -45.36 -30.73 25.36
N GLY A 108 -45.65 -32.03 25.26
CA GLY A 108 -46.60 -32.59 24.28
C GLY A 108 -45.95 -33.25 23.06
N ASP A 109 -44.65 -33.07 22.84
CA ASP A 109 -43.92 -33.77 21.78
C ASP A 109 -43.73 -35.26 22.12
N LYS A 110 -43.80 -36.13 21.10
CA LYS A 110 -43.54 -37.58 21.24
C LYS A 110 -42.10 -37.90 20.83
N LEU A 111 -41.28 -38.34 21.79
CA LEU A 111 -39.93 -38.83 21.51
C LEU A 111 -39.99 -40.27 20.98
N PHE A 112 -39.55 -40.48 19.75
CA PHE A 112 -39.36 -41.81 19.17
C PHE A 112 -37.88 -42.18 19.24
N VAL A 113 -37.55 -43.23 19.99
CA VAL A 113 -36.21 -43.80 20.04
C VAL A 113 -36.20 -45.07 19.19
N PRO A 114 -35.50 -45.10 18.05
CA PRO A 114 -35.36 -46.31 17.26
C PRO A 114 -34.62 -47.38 18.07
N ILE A 115 -35.25 -48.53 18.27
CA ILE A 115 -34.59 -49.71 18.83
C ILE A 115 -34.10 -50.52 17.63
N PRO A 116 -32.78 -50.77 17.49
CA PRO A 116 -32.29 -51.60 16.39
C PRO A 116 -32.83 -53.02 16.56
N SER A 117 -33.53 -53.51 15.53
CA SER A 117 -33.90 -54.92 15.45
C SER A 117 -32.63 -55.77 15.40
N ARG A 118 -32.55 -56.82 16.23
CA ARG A 118 -31.45 -57.80 16.20
C ARG A 118 -31.51 -58.71 14.98
N ASP A 119 -32.62 -58.70 14.26
CA ASP A 119 -32.77 -59.42 13.00
C ASP A 119 -32.00 -58.66 11.93
N SER A 120 -30.96 -59.33 11.42
CA SER A 120 -30.07 -58.94 10.33
C SER A 120 -30.66 -57.84 9.45
N ALA A 121 -30.07 -56.64 9.54
CA ALA A 121 -30.23 -55.65 8.49
C ALA A 121 -29.93 -56.36 7.16
N THR A 122 -30.95 -56.54 6.31
CA THR A 122 -30.69 -56.87 4.92
C THR A 122 -29.77 -55.76 4.43
N PRO A 123 -28.55 -56.06 3.96
CA PRO A 123 -27.64 -55.02 3.50
C PRO A 123 -28.40 -54.20 2.46
N THR A 124 -28.64 -52.93 2.78
CA THR A 124 -29.11 -51.99 1.77
C THR A 124 -28.05 -52.01 0.68
N PRO A 125 -28.39 -52.30 -0.60
CA PRO A 125 -27.41 -52.26 -1.65
C PRO A 125 -26.79 -50.87 -1.62
N VAL A 126 -25.48 -50.83 -1.31
CA VAL A 126 -24.70 -49.62 -1.41
C VAL A 126 -24.89 -49.14 -2.84
N PRO A 127 -25.32 -47.90 -3.10
CA PRO A 127 -25.24 -47.35 -4.43
C PRO A 127 -23.82 -47.60 -4.91
N TYR A 128 -23.66 -48.28 -6.04
CA TYR A 128 -22.37 -48.32 -6.70
C TYR A 128 -22.03 -46.85 -6.93
N GLU A 129 -20.96 -46.36 -6.30
CA GLU A 129 -20.35 -45.15 -6.77
C GLU A 129 -20.08 -45.42 -8.25
N THR A 130 -20.65 -44.59 -9.12
CA THR A 130 -20.28 -44.63 -10.53
C THR A 130 -18.79 -44.41 -10.49
N GLY A 131 -18.04 -45.49 -10.79
CA GLY A 131 -16.60 -45.50 -10.61
C GLY A 131 -16.05 -44.21 -11.15
N GLU A 132 -15.16 -43.59 -10.38
CA GLU A 132 -14.26 -42.55 -10.87
C GLU A 132 -13.96 -42.89 -12.32
N PHE A 133 -14.33 -42.00 -13.24
CA PHE A 133 -13.92 -42.16 -14.63
C PHE A 133 -12.40 -42.20 -14.57
N ASP A 134 -11.83 -43.41 -14.58
CA ASP A 134 -10.44 -43.65 -14.88
C ASP A 134 -10.30 -43.28 -16.34
N SER A 135 -10.20 -41.96 -16.55
CA SER A 135 -9.69 -41.39 -17.76
C SER A 135 -8.27 -41.92 -17.79
N GLY A 136 -8.06 -43.06 -18.43
CA GLY A 136 -6.74 -43.67 -18.70
C GLY A 136 -5.84 -42.81 -19.59
N VAL A 137 -6.02 -41.50 -19.50
CA VAL A 137 -5.14 -40.45 -19.92
C VAL A 137 -4.29 -40.16 -18.69
N ASP A 138 -2.99 -40.41 -18.81
CA ASP A 138 -1.95 -40.05 -17.85
C ASP A 138 -2.15 -38.59 -17.40
N GLN A 139 -2.92 -38.39 -16.33
CA GLN A 139 -3.26 -37.05 -15.87
C GLN A 139 -2.03 -36.50 -15.17
N PRO A 140 -1.55 -35.31 -15.58
CA PRO A 140 -0.33 -34.77 -15.00
C PRO A 140 -0.50 -34.64 -13.49
N GLN A 141 0.45 -35.20 -12.75
CA GLN A 141 0.40 -35.13 -11.29
C GLN A 141 0.42 -33.66 -10.85
N THR A 142 -0.17 -33.34 -9.70
CA THR A 142 -0.33 -31.94 -9.26
C THR A 142 0.97 -31.13 -9.31
N TRP A 143 2.11 -31.75 -9.03
CA TRP A 143 3.41 -31.10 -9.08
C TRP A 143 3.91 -30.80 -10.51
N GLU A 144 3.54 -31.59 -11.51
CA GLU A 144 3.87 -31.37 -12.93
C GLU A 144 3.13 -30.14 -13.46
N MET A 145 1.88 -29.94 -13.00
CA MET A 145 1.12 -28.72 -13.28
C MET A 145 1.78 -27.48 -12.67
N TRP A 146 2.28 -27.57 -11.43
CA TRP A 146 3.03 -26.47 -10.84
C TRP A 146 4.33 -26.19 -11.60
N TRP A 147 5.03 -27.23 -12.04
CA TRP A 147 6.28 -27.08 -12.77
C TRP A 147 6.09 -26.30 -14.09
N SER A 148 5.06 -26.61 -14.87
CA SER A 148 4.79 -25.94 -16.15
C SER A 148 4.44 -24.45 -16.01
N LEU A 149 3.96 -24.02 -14.84
CA LEU A 149 3.68 -22.61 -14.58
C LEU A 149 4.95 -21.77 -14.35
N PHE A 150 6.03 -22.39 -13.88
CA PHE A 150 7.27 -21.69 -13.54
C PHE A 150 8.39 -21.91 -14.55
N PHE A 151 8.30 -22.97 -15.36
CA PHE A 151 9.38 -23.38 -16.26
C PHE A 151 8.82 -23.81 -17.63
N ASP A 152 9.35 -23.22 -18.70
CA ASP A 152 8.99 -23.51 -20.10
C ASP A 152 9.57 -24.84 -20.63
N GLY A 153 9.79 -25.84 -19.75
CA GLY A 153 10.46 -27.10 -20.09
C GLY A 153 9.97 -28.30 -19.30
N PRO A 154 10.15 -29.52 -19.81
CA PRO A 154 9.65 -30.74 -19.18
C PRO A 154 10.30 -30.96 -17.79
N PRO A 155 9.56 -31.47 -16.80
CA PRO A 155 10.10 -31.75 -15.48
C PRO A 155 11.21 -32.81 -15.52
N PRO A 156 12.19 -32.76 -14.61
CA PRO A 156 13.21 -33.79 -14.51
C PRO A 156 12.57 -35.12 -14.12
N LEU A 157 12.91 -36.19 -14.85
CA LEU A 157 12.38 -37.53 -14.57
C LEU A 157 12.79 -37.99 -13.16
N PRO A 158 11.87 -38.60 -12.37
CA PRO A 158 12.22 -39.22 -11.10
C PRO A 158 13.33 -40.27 -11.31
N ARG A 159 14.34 -40.29 -10.44
CA ARG A 159 15.31 -41.40 -10.44
C ARG A 159 14.69 -42.57 -9.69
N GLU A 160 14.55 -43.71 -10.37
CA GLU A 160 14.27 -45.01 -9.74
C GLU A 160 15.50 -45.57 -9.00
#